data_AF-X0QL72-F1
#
_entry.id   AF-X0QL72-F1
#
_cell.length_a   1.000
_cell.length_b   1.000
_cell.length_c   1.000
_cell.angle_alpha   90.00
_cell.angle_beta   90.00
_cell.angle_gamma   90.00
#
_symmetry.space_group_name_H-M   'P 1'
#
loop_
_entity.id
_entity.type
_entity.pdbx_description
1 polymer ?
#
loop_
_entity_poly.entity_id
_entity_poly.type
_entity_poly.pdbx_seq_one_letter_code
_entity_poly.pdbx_strand_id
1 'polypeptide(L)' 'MKRQTYTPEIKERAVRMLIEASSDYPSTWLDIQAISSKIGCTPETLRSWHKKHIDQTIPSVQSQSQEQRIKELDR' A
#
# COMPACT_ATOMS: atom_id res chain seq x y z
N MET A 1 -20.22 -12.72 0.75
CA MET A 1 -18.73 -12.74 0.80
C MET A 1 -18.28 -11.90 1.99
N LYS A 2 -17.52 -12.48 2.94
CA LYS A 2 -17.01 -11.73 4.09
C LYS A 2 -15.90 -10.82 3.59
N ARG A 3 -16.13 -9.50 3.56
CA ARG A 3 -15.06 -8.51 3.37
C ARG A 3 -14.06 -8.75 4.49
N GLN A 4 -12.87 -9.25 4.18
CA GLN A 4 -11.78 -9.29 5.14
C GLN A 4 -11.40 -7.85 5.45
N THR A 5 -11.95 -7.33 6.53
CA THR A 5 -11.68 -5.97 7.00
C THR A 5 -10.34 -5.98 7.72
N TYR A 6 -9.30 -5.50 7.05
CA TYR A 6 -8.05 -5.17 7.73
C TYR A 6 -8.31 -4.06 8.75
N THR A 7 -7.92 -4.30 10.00
CA THR A 7 -8.00 -3.31 11.06
C THR A 7 -7.09 -2.12 10.74
N PRO A 8 -7.41 -0.90 11.21
CA PRO A 8 -6.57 0.27 10.99
C PRO A 8 -5.14 0.05 11.48
N GLU A 9 -4.97 -0.66 12.59
CA GLU A 9 -3.66 -1.00 13.17
C GLU A 9 -2.77 -1.78 12.19
N ILE A 10 -3.35 -2.77 11.46
CA ILE A 10 -2.59 -3.54 10.46
C ILE A 10 -2.20 -2.66 9.28
N LYS A 11 -3.08 -1.75 8.86
CA LYS A 11 -2.80 -0.82 7.75
C LYS A 11 -1.67 0.13 8.10
N GLU A 12 -1.75 0.77 9.26
CA GLU A 12 -0.71 1.70 9.73
C GLU A 12 0.62 0.98 9.96
N ARG A 13 0.60 -0.21 10.57
CA ARG A 13 1.81 -1.02 10.74
C ARG A 13 2.47 -1.37 9.42
N ALA A 14 1.68 -1.77 8.42
CA ALA A 14 2.20 -2.13 7.10
C ALA A 14 2.78 -0.92 6.37
N VAL A 15 2.10 0.23 6.43
CA VAL A 15 2.56 1.49 5.83
C VAL A 15 3.84 2.00 6.52
N ARG A 16 3.90 1.98 7.85
CA ARG A 16 5.10 2.39 8.59
C ARG A 16 6.30 1.48 8.26
N MET A 17 6.06 0.17 8.18
CA MET A 17 7.11 -0.79 7.81
C MET A 17 7.59 -0.60 6.37
N LEU A 18 6.70 -0.22 5.45
CA LEU A 18 7.08 0.12 4.07
C LEU A 18 7.96 1.37 4.01
N ILE A 19 7.64 2.41 4.77
CA ILE A 19 8.44 3.65 4.83
C ILE A 19 9.84 3.37 5.40
N GLU A 20 9.93 2.54 6.44
CA GLU A 20 11.20 2.11 7.03
C GLU A 20 12.03 1.25 6.07
N ALA A 21 11.40 0.30 5.37
CA ALA A 21 12.06 -0.56 4.40
C ALA A 21 12.50 0.20 3.13
N SER A 22 11.77 1.24 2.71
CA SER A 22 12.07 2.02 1.50
C SER A 22 13.45 2.69 1.48
N SER A 23 14.13 2.78 2.63
CA SER A 23 15.53 3.25 2.70
C SER A 23 16.57 2.12 2.58
N ASP A 24 16.16 0.88 2.80
CA ASP A 24 17.03 -0.31 2.83
C ASP A 24 17.09 -1.01 1.47
N TYR A 25 16.03 -0.93 0.67
CA TYR A 25 15.98 -1.56 -0.65
C TYR A 25 16.18 -0.56 -1.81
N PRO A 26 16.83 -1.00 -2.90
CA PRO A 26 17.04 -0.18 -4.10
C PRO A 26 15.75 0.00 -4.93
N SER A 27 14.63 -0.63 -4.52
CA SER A 27 13.40 -0.64 -5.31
C SER A 27 12.17 -0.78 -4.43
N THR A 28 11.30 0.22 -4.48
CA THR A 28 10.02 0.27 -3.77
C THR A 28 9.13 -0.95 -4.05
N TRP A 29 9.26 -1.58 -5.22
CA TRP A 29 8.52 -2.81 -5.52
C TRP A 29 8.95 -3.99 -4.66
N LEU A 30 10.26 -4.12 -4.39
CA LEU A 30 10.80 -5.18 -3.52
C LEU A 30 10.36 -4.97 -2.07
N ASP A 31 10.36 -3.72 -1.61
CA ASP A 31 9.82 -3.36 -0.29
C ASP A 31 8.36 -3.78 -0.16
N ILE A 32 7.53 -3.37 -1.12
CA ILE A 32 6.10 -3.67 -1.11
C ILE A 32 5.87 -5.19 -1.09
N GLN A 33 6.60 -5.96 -1.91
CA GLN A 33 6.46 -7.41 -1.96
C GLN A 33 6.89 -8.10 -0.66
N ALA A 34 8.00 -7.65 -0.06
CA ALA A 34 8.50 -8.19 1.21
C ALA A 34 7.53 -7.89 2.36
N ILE A 35 7.05 -6.65 2.46
CA ILE A 35 6.13 -6.24 3.52
C ILE A 35 4.75 -6.85 3.32
N SER A 36 4.25 -6.95 2.08
CA SER A 36 2.95 -7.56 1.81
C SER A 36 2.93 -9.04 2.19
N SER A 37 4.02 -9.77 1.88
CA SER A 37 4.20 -11.17 2.30
C SER A 37 4.24 -11.31 3.83
N LYS A 38 4.89 -10.36 4.53
CA LYS A 38 5.00 -10.36 6.00
C LYS A 38 3.68 -10.07 6.72
N ILE A 39 2.82 -9.25 6.13
CA ILE A 39 1.49 -8.89 6.67
C ILE A 39 0.41 -9.90 6.23
N GLY A 40 0.66 -10.64 5.15
CA GLY A 40 -0.33 -11.53 4.54
C GLY A 40 -1.37 -10.75 3.71
N CYS A 41 -0.98 -9.62 3.13
CA CYS A 41 -1.81 -8.85 2.20
C CYS A 41 -1.22 -8.86 0.80
N THR A 42 -2.00 -8.45 -0.21
CA THR A 42 -1.48 -8.31 -1.57
C THR A 42 -0.64 -7.03 -1.69
N PRO A 43 0.39 -7.02 -2.55
CA PRO A 43 1.22 -5.83 -2.77
C PRO A 43 0.39 -4.62 -3.23
N GLU A 44 -0.66 -4.85 -4.02
CA GLU A 44 -1.61 -3.80 -4.46
C GLU A 44 -2.39 -3.18 -3.30
N THR A 45 -2.76 -3.99 -2.31
CA THR A 45 -3.44 -3.53 -1.09
C THR A 45 -2.52 -2.61 -0.29
N LEU A 46 -1.27 -3.01 -0.11
CA LEU A 46 -0.26 -2.21 0.60
C LEU A 46 0.02 -0.88 -0.10
N ARG A 47 0.15 -0.90 -1.43
CA ARG A 47 0.32 0.32 -2.25
C ARG A 47 -0.86 1.29 -2.08
N SER A 48 -2.09 0.78 -2.04
CA SER A 48 -3.28 1.60 -1.83
C SER A 48 -3.32 2.24 -0.45
N TRP A 49 -2.88 1.51 0.59
CA TRP A 49 -2.77 2.06 1.95
C TRP A 49 -1.70 3.14 2.04
N HIS A 50 -0.53 2.91 1.43
CA HIS A 50 0.54 3.90 1.38
C HIS A 50 0.09 5.18 0.67
N LYS A 51 -0.57 5.06 -0.49
CA LYS A 51 -1.13 6.22 -1.22
C LYS A 51 -2.11 7.01 -0.33
N LYS A 52 -3.04 6.32 0.34
CA LYS A 52 -4.02 6.95 1.21
C LYS A 52 -3.40 7.61 2.44
N HIS A 53 -2.32 7.03 2.98
CA HIS A 53 -1.55 7.65 4.05
C HIS A 53 -0.87 8.94 3.58
N ILE A 54 -0.20 8.92 2.42
CA ILE A 54 0.41 10.12 1.84
C ILE A 54 -0.64 11.21 1.59
N ASP A 55 -1.79 10.86 1.01
CA ASP A 55 -2.91 11.78 0.76
C ASP A 55 -3.45 12.43 2.06
N GLN A 56 -3.50 11.67 3.16
CA GLN A 56 -3.87 12.20 4.48
C GLN A 56 -2.78 13.08 5.11
N THR A 57 -1.50 12.77 4.88
CA THR A 57 -0.37 13.48 5.47
C THR A 57 0.02 14.74 4.70
N ILE A 58 -0.20 14.76 3.38
CA ILE A 58 0.09 15.87 2.47
C ILE A 58 -1.19 16.21 1.73
N PRO A 59 -2.06 17.09 2.26
CA PRO A 59 -3.33 17.46 1.64
C PRO A 59 -3.20 18.30 0.36
N SER A 60 -2.03 18.29 -0.30
CA SER A 60 -1.70 19.15 -1.44
C SER A 60 -1.26 18.32 -2.65
N VAL A 61 -2.20 18.14 -3.58
CA VAL A 61 -1.96 18.02 -5.03
C VAL A 61 -1.20 16.78 -5.52
N GLN A 62 -1.78 15.56 -5.49
CA GLN A 62 -1.35 14.47 -6.42
C GLN A 62 -2.24 13.20 -6.48
N SER A 63 -3.49 13.23 -6.04
CA SER A 63 -4.31 12.01 -5.90
C SER A 63 -4.74 11.33 -7.22
N GLN A 64 -4.43 11.84 -8.41
CA GLN A 64 -5.13 11.40 -9.64
C GLN A 64 -4.60 10.19 -10.42
N SER A 65 -3.36 9.71 -10.27
CA SER A 65 -2.79 8.92 -11.40
C SER A 65 -2.68 7.39 -11.23
N GLN A 66 -3.20 6.74 -10.18
CA GLN A 66 -2.99 5.29 -10.00
C GLN A 66 -4.23 4.43 -9.74
N GLU A 67 -5.38 5.02 -9.40
CA GLU A 67 -6.62 4.25 -9.17
C GLU A 67 -7.35 3.87 -10.46
N GLN A 68 -6.93 4.41 -11.60
CA GLN A 68 -7.57 4.11 -12.90
C GLN A 68 -7.07 2.83 -13.57
N ARG A 69 -6.11 2.09 -12.99
CA ARG A 69 -5.54 0.88 -13.64
C ARG A 69 -5.84 -0.45 -12.94
N ILE A 70 -6.31 -0.44 -11.69
CA ILE A 70 -6.75 -1.68 -10.99
C ILE A 70 -8.20 -2.04 -11.37
N LYS A 71 -8.55 -1.86 -12.64
CA LYS A 71 -9.84 -2.31 -13.21
C LYS A 71 -9.65 -3.18 -14.46
N GLU A 72 -8.44 -3.67 -14.71
CA GLU A 72 -8.12 -4.44 -15.92
C GLU A 72 -7.37 -5.76 -15.67
N LEU A 73 -7.50 -6.34 -14.47
CA LEU A 73 -7.08 -7.73 -14.23
C LEU A 73 -8.19 -8.55 -13.58
N ASP A 74 -9.36 -8.51 -14.21
CA ASP A 74 -10.34 -9.59 -14.15
C ASP A 74 -10.80 -9.90 -15.58
N ARG A 75 -9.90 -10.50 -16.36
CA ARG A 75 -10.25 -11.47 -17.40
C ARG A 75 -9.05 -12.35 -17.74
#